data_AF-A0A7J4XIZ2-F1
#
_entry.id   AF-A0A7J4XIZ2-F1
#
_cell.length_a   1.000
_cell.length_b   1.000
_cell.length_c   1.000
_cell.angle_alpha   90.00
_cell.angle_beta   90.00
_cell.angle_gamma   90.00
#
_symmetry.space_group_name_H-M   'P 1'
#
loop_
_entity.id
_entity.type
_entity.pdbx_description
1 polymer ?
#
loop_
_entity_poly.entity_id
_entity_poly.type
_entity_poly.pdbx_seq_one_letter_code
_entity_poly.pdbx_strand_id
1 'polypeptide(L)'
;MKILYIHGLSSSGNSGTAEHLRRLLPNDTIFSPDLPIEPMVALEMLKRLVKEEKINLVIGTSMGGMFAQKLQGTYKILVNPSLHVSRSMRCKLGINRFFSERQDGISEYEITPELCDRYEELEQTQCMAYSGEERDNTIALFGIGDDTVNCREEYCEHYTKYFSFPGRHRLTEDVIRKYVLPIIEQQRIILNEVAAIQSRIATSPLSCEIISDKDVIERIYYSKFRDLEKMVCSDPLKLCYLRMLCDNYTAIYARVEDGNHETLLHKLETELIKNSDRCRYLLVSTQHATNFGQIGYEKFLQTYSNFLFGIVGCSNTEKIEHVISYDNAFPENTIETFIIIGIGKHQS
;
A
#
# COMPACT_ATOMS: atom_id res chain seq x y z
N MET A 1 2.35 14.75 3.36
CA MET A 1 1.25 13.78 3.55
C MET A 1 0.49 14.14 4.81
N LYS A 2 -0.79 13.77 4.86
CA LYS A 2 -1.59 13.76 6.09
C LYS A 2 -1.60 12.34 6.64
N ILE A 3 -1.09 12.15 7.86
CA ILE A 3 -0.87 10.85 8.47
C ILE A 3 -1.68 10.77 9.75
N LEU A 4 -2.50 9.74 9.90
CA LEU A 4 -3.24 9.45 11.14
C LEU A 4 -2.49 8.41 11.96
N TYR A 5 -2.03 8.80 13.15
CA TYR A 5 -1.46 7.90 14.13
C TYR A 5 -2.50 7.55 15.22
N ILE A 6 -2.77 6.25 15.35
CA ILE A 6 -3.72 5.67 16.29
C ILE A 6 -2.93 4.95 17.39
N HIS A 7 -3.06 5.47 18.61
CA HIS A 7 -2.31 5.01 19.78
C HIS A 7 -2.90 3.72 20.39
N GLY A 8 -2.13 3.08 21.28
CA GLY A 8 -2.56 1.88 22.01
C GLY A 8 -3.49 2.17 23.20
N LEU A 9 -3.96 1.10 23.86
CA LEU A 9 -4.79 1.19 25.07
C LEU A 9 -4.06 1.99 26.17
N SER A 10 -4.82 2.78 26.93
CA SER A 10 -4.30 3.66 27.99
C SER A 10 -3.32 4.74 27.51
N SER A 11 -3.16 4.95 26.20
CA SER A 11 -2.35 6.04 25.65
C SER A 11 -3.23 7.21 25.20
N SER A 12 -2.63 8.22 24.57
CA SER A 12 -3.30 9.44 24.13
C SER A 12 -2.67 9.98 22.84
N GLY A 13 -3.32 11.00 22.26
CA GLY A 13 -2.85 11.74 21.09
C GLY A 13 -1.54 12.53 21.31
N ASN A 14 -1.15 12.68 22.58
CA ASN A 14 0.10 13.31 23.02
C ASN A 14 1.14 12.28 23.49
N SER A 15 1.00 11.00 23.12
CA SER A 15 2.00 9.99 23.43
C SER A 15 3.39 10.32 22.86
N GLY A 16 4.45 9.81 23.50
CA GLY A 16 5.82 9.98 23.02
C GLY A 16 6.03 9.47 21.59
N THR A 17 5.30 8.43 21.17
CA THR A 17 5.29 7.96 19.77
C THR A 17 4.74 9.02 18.81
N ALA A 18 3.63 9.68 19.18
CA ALA A 18 3.05 10.76 18.38
C ALA A 18 4.03 11.94 18.26
N GLU A 19 4.71 12.29 19.35
CA GLU A 19 5.76 13.31 19.36
C GLU A 19 6.95 12.92 18.46
N HIS A 20 7.44 11.68 18.56
CA HIS A 20 8.49 11.18 17.69
C HIS A 20 8.10 11.27 16.22
N LEU A 21 6.89 10.85 15.84
CA LEU A 21 6.40 10.96 14.47
C LEU A 21 6.38 12.43 13.99
N ARG A 22 5.85 13.36 14.80
CA ARG A 22 5.84 14.80 14.46
C ARG A 22 7.25 15.35 14.24
N ARG A 23 8.21 14.98 15.09
CA ARG A 23 9.60 15.43 14.97
C ARG A 23 10.34 14.81 13.78
N LEU A 24 10.08 13.54 13.48
CA LEU A 24 10.73 12.81 12.39
C LEU A 24 10.16 13.16 11.02
N LEU A 25 8.90 13.62 10.96
CA LEU A 25 8.17 13.97 9.75
C LEU A 25 7.71 15.43 9.80
N PRO A 26 8.64 16.42 9.88
CA PRO A 26 8.28 17.82 10.11
C PRO A 26 7.53 18.47 8.94
N ASN A 27 7.59 17.86 7.76
CA ASN A 27 6.89 18.33 6.54
C ASN A 27 5.51 17.66 6.37
N ASP A 28 5.12 16.77 7.28
CA ASP A 28 3.85 16.06 7.25
C ASP A 28 2.93 16.55 8.36
N THR A 29 1.62 16.42 8.11
CA THR A 29 0.61 16.70 9.15
C THR A 29 0.29 15.41 9.87
N ILE A 30 0.71 15.30 11.13
CA ILE A 30 0.42 14.14 11.97
C ILE A 30 -0.85 14.41 12.81
N PHE A 31 -1.91 13.70 12.46
CA PHE A 31 -3.13 13.62 13.26
C PHE A 31 -2.95 12.50 14.29
N SER A 32 -3.12 12.81 15.57
CA SER A 32 -3.17 11.79 16.62
C SER A 32 -4.18 12.26 17.66
N PRO A 33 -5.48 11.95 17.47
CA PRO A 33 -6.51 12.34 18.41
C PRO A 33 -6.47 11.46 19.65
N ASP A 34 -7.01 11.98 20.75
CA ASP A 34 -7.38 11.12 21.87
C ASP A 34 -8.57 10.26 21.47
N LEU A 35 -8.47 8.95 21.71
CA LEU A 35 -9.57 8.05 21.42
C LEU A 35 -10.60 8.06 22.57
N PRO A 36 -11.91 8.08 22.26
CA PRO A 36 -12.94 7.65 23.18
C PRO A 36 -12.63 6.23 23.69
N ILE A 37 -12.95 5.96 24.95
CA ILE A 37 -12.81 4.60 25.51
C ILE A 37 -13.79 3.64 24.84
N GLU A 38 -14.94 4.17 24.44
CA GLU A 38 -16.00 3.44 23.76
C GLU A 38 -15.59 3.02 22.34
N PRO A 39 -15.50 1.70 22.04
CA PRO A 39 -14.85 1.22 20.82
C PRO A 39 -15.59 1.62 19.55
N MET A 40 -16.93 1.58 19.54
CA MET A 40 -17.73 1.99 18.38
C MET A 40 -17.63 3.50 18.12
N VAL A 41 -17.68 4.31 19.19
CA VAL A 41 -17.53 5.77 19.09
C VAL A 41 -16.13 6.13 18.57
N ALA A 42 -15.09 5.44 19.05
CA ALA A 42 -13.72 5.63 18.57
C ALA A 42 -13.59 5.26 17.08
N LEU A 43 -14.14 4.13 16.66
CA LEU A 43 -14.10 3.71 15.26
C LEU A 43 -14.85 4.67 14.33
N GLU A 44 -16.04 5.14 14.72
CA GLU A 44 -16.80 6.12 13.95
C GLU A 44 -16.07 7.45 13.83
N MET A 45 -15.48 7.92 14.94
CA MET A 45 -14.64 9.12 14.94
C MET A 45 -13.46 8.98 13.98
N LEU A 46 -12.76 7.84 13.99
CA LEU A 46 -11.63 7.58 13.12
C LEU A 46 -12.04 7.52 11.64
N LYS A 47 -13.15 6.84 11.31
CA LYS A 47 -13.70 6.80 9.95
C LYS A 47 -14.03 8.20 9.43
N ARG A 48 -14.67 9.02 10.26
CA ARG A 48 -14.98 10.40 9.93
C ARG A 48 -13.70 11.21 9.67
N LEU A 49 -12.72 11.10 10.58
CA LEU A 49 -11.45 11.80 10.46
C LEU A 49 -10.69 11.43 9.18
N VAL A 50 -10.63 10.15 8.83
CA VAL A 50 -10.01 9.68 7.58
C VAL A 50 -10.64 10.36 6.36
N LYS A 51 -11.98 10.43 6.32
CA LYS A 51 -12.72 11.03 5.22
C LYS A 51 -12.59 12.54 5.15
N GLU A 52 -12.83 13.24 6.26
CA GLU A 52 -12.85 14.70 6.31
C GLU A 52 -11.47 15.29 6.04
N GLU A 53 -10.44 14.70 6.64
CA GLU A 53 -9.07 15.20 6.48
C GLU A 53 -8.39 14.68 5.23
N LYS A 54 -8.97 13.69 4.53
CA LYS A 54 -8.35 13.01 3.38
C LYS A 54 -6.99 12.43 3.78
N ILE A 55 -7.00 11.62 4.83
CA ILE A 55 -5.79 10.97 5.36
C ILE A 55 -5.15 10.10 4.26
N ASN A 56 -3.85 10.26 4.05
CA ASN A 56 -3.10 9.50 3.05
C ASN A 56 -2.58 8.16 3.59
N LEU A 57 -2.30 8.11 4.89
CA LEU A 57 -1.66 7.00 5.57
C LEU A 57 -2.16 6.90 7.01
N VAL A 58 -2.48 5.68 7.45
CA VAL A 58 -2.78 5.36 8.84
C VAL A 58 -1.64 4.55 9.45
N ILE A 59 -1.23 4.89 10.66
CA ILE A 59 -0.28 4.12 11.47
C ILE A 59 -1.00 3.73 12.76
N GLY A 60 -1.12 2.43 13.04
CA GLY A 60 -1.78 1.93 14.24
C GLY A 60 -0.86 1.05 15.07
N THR A 61 -0.70 1.35 16.36
CA THR A 61 0.13 0.54 17.28
C THR A 61 -0.72 -0.19 18.32
N SER A 62 -0.47 -1.47 18.58
CA SER A 62 -1.21 -2.23 19.61
C SER A 62 -2.72 -2.18 19.36
N MET A 63 -3.54 -1.76 20.33
CA MET A 63 -4.98 -1.47 20.13
C MET A 63 -5.24 -0.53 18.94
N GLY A 64 -4.35 0.44 18.68
CA GLY A 64 -4.49 1.31 17.51
C GLY A 64 -4.37 0.56 16.19
N GLY A 65 -3.62 -0.55 16.14
CA GLY A 65 -3.54 -1.44 14.98
C GLY A 65 -4.87 -2.16 14.73
N MET A 66 -5.57 -2.53 15.81
CA MET A 66 -6.93 -3.10 15.78
C MET A 66 -7.93 -2.18 15.08
N PHE A 67 -7.88 -0.89 15.42
CA PHE A 67 -8.74 0.12 14.82
C PHE A 67 -8.30 0.45 13.40
N ALA A 68 -6.99 0.64 13.18
CA ALA A 68 -6.43 0.98 11.88
C ALA A 68 -6.85 -0.01 10.80
N GLN A 69 -6.77 -1.33 11.05
CA GLN A 69 -7.12 -2.33 10.03
C GLN A 69 -8.58 -2.21 9.56
N LYS A 70 -9.50 -1.74 10.42
CA LYS A 70 -10.92 -1.50 10.08
C LYS A 70 -11.19 -0.25 9.24
N LEU A 71 -10.19 0.60 9.01
CA LEU A 71 -10.32 1.82 8.20
C LEU A 71 -10.02 1.49 6.73
N GLN A 72 -11.06 1.29 5.93
CA GLN A 72 -10.94 0.90 4.52
C GLN A 72 -10.49 2.06 3.62
N GLY A 73 -9.93 1.72 2.46
CA GLY A 73 -9.57 2.64 1.38
C GLY A 73 -8.37 3.53 1.66
N THR A 74 -7.60 3.25 2.72
CA THR A 74 -6.41 4.03 3.10
C THR A 74 -5.24 3.11 3.36
N TYR A 75 -4.03 3.49 2.94
CA TYR A 75 -2.84 2.70 3.23
C TYR A 75 -2.54 2.67 4.74
N LYS A 76 -2.14 1.52 5.26
CA LYS A 76 -2.07 1.21 6.69
C LYS A 76 -0.75 0.54 7.05
N ILE A 77 -0.07 1.09 8.04
CA ILE A 77 1.06 0.45 8.73
C ILE A 77 0.58 0.05 10.13
N LEU A 78 0.47 -1.24 10.36
CA LEU A 78 0.11 -1.80 11.67
C LEU A 78 1.40 -2.20 12.39
N VAL A 79 1.62 -1.73 13.62
CA VAL A 79 2.82 -2.10 14.39
C VAL A 79 2.38 -2.83 15.64
N ASN A 80 2.79 -4.09 15.77
CA ASN A 80 2.40 -4.99 16.85
C ASN A 80 0.89 -4.92 17.12
N PRO A 81 0.02 -5.12 16.11
CA PRO A 81 -1.43 -4.96 16.28
C PRO A 81 -1.97 -5.94 17.32
N SER A 82 -2.81 -5.43 18.23
CA SER A 82 -3.54 -6.23 19.21
C SER A 82 -4.92 -6.54 18.69
N LEU A 83 -5.14 -7.76 18.19
CA LEU A 83 -6.44 -8.19 17.66
C LEU A 83 -7.41 -8.62 18.78
N HIS A 84 -6.92 -8.89 20.00
CA HIS A 84 -7.75 -9.27 21.14
C HIS A 84 -7.57 -8.31 22.33
N VAL A 85 -8.01 -7.06 22.16
CA VAL A 85 -7.93 -6.00 23.18
C VAL A 85 -8.85 -6.32 24.37
N SER A 86 -10.04 -6.87 24.12
CA SER A 86 -11.02 -7.31 25.11
C SER A 86 -10.38 -8.23 26.16
N ARG A 87 -9.61 -9.25 25.72
CA ARG A 87 -8.89 -10.19 26.60
C ARG A 87 -7.92 -9.47 27.53
N SER A 88 -7.15 -8.52 26.98
CA SER A 88 -6.22 -7.70 27.76
C SER A 88 -6.93 -6.78 28.76
N MET A 89 -8.10 -6.26 28.40
CA MET A 89 -8.91 -5.41 29.27
C MET A 89 -9.55 -6.18 30.42
N ARG A 90 -9.98 -7.43 30.21
CA ARG A 90 -10.54 -8.27 31.28
C ARG A 90 -9.56 -8.55 32.42
N CYS A 91 -8.26 -8.48 32.16
CA CYS A 91 -7.22 -8.58 33.20
C CYS A 91 -7.00 -7.27 33.98
N LYS A 92 -7.69 -6.18 33.62
CA LYS A 92 -7.47 -4.82 34.11
C LYS A 92 -8.78 -4.13 34.53
N LEU A 93 -9.77 -4.86 35.00
CA LEU A 93 -11.05 -4.28 35.44
C LEU A 93 -10.85 -3.21 36.53
N GLY A 94 -11.74 -2.21 36.52
CA GLY A 94 -11.72 -1.08 37.45
C GLY A 94 -11.02 0.16 36.89
N ILE A 95 -10.63 1.08 37.77
CA ILE A 95 -10.04 2.37 37.40
C ILE A 95 -8.59 2.18 36.92
N ASN A 96 -8.32 2.66 35.71
CA ASN A 96 -7.02 2.66 35.06
C ASN A 96 -6.59 4.08 34.73
N ARG A 97 -5.28 4.29 34.59
CA ARG A 97 -4.67 5.59 34.25
C ARG A 97 -4.21 5.61 32.80
N PHE A 98 -4.34 6.77 32.17
CA PHE A 98 -3.62 7.02 30.92
C PHE A 98 -2.12 7.22 31.20
N PHE A 99 -1.28 6.73 30.30
CA PHE A 99 0.18 6.85 30.36
C PHE A 99 0.70 8.19 29.85
N SER A 100 -0.14 8.95 29.15
CA SER A 100 0.18 10.24 28.58
C SER A 100 -1.02 11.18 28.73
N GLU A 101 -0.73 12.48 28.83
CA GLU A 101 -1.78 13.49 29.01
C GLU A 101 -2.73 13.52 27.82
N ARG A 102 -4.02 13.64 28.11
CA ARG A 102 -5.06 13.84 27.11
C ARG A 102 -5.36 15.32 26.95
N GLN A 103 -5.76 15.71 25.74
CA GLN A 103 -6.22 17.07 25.41
C GLN A 103 -7.47 17.47 26.20
N ASP A 104 -8.34 16.51 26.51
CA ASP A 104 -9.53 16.72 27.34
C ASP A 104 -9.23 16.82 28.85
N GLY A 105 -7.97 16.64 29.25
CA GLY A 105 -7.53 16.69 30.66
C GLY A 105 -7.91 15.48 31.50
N ILE A 106 -8.55 14.46 30.91
CA ILE A 106 -8.94 13.24 31.64
C ILE A 106 -7.68 12.38 31.87
N SER A 107 -7.45 11.97 33.12
CA SER A 107 -6.28 11.17 33.51
C SER A 107 -6.60 9.70 33.79
N GLU A 108 -7.87 9.39 34.04
CA GLU A 108 -8.33 8.06 34.46
C GLU A 108 -9.57 7.63 33.69
N TYR A 109 -9.77 6.33 33.56
CA TYR A 109 -10.95 5.73 32.95
C TYR A 109 -11.25 4.38 33.59
N GLU A 110 -12.50 3.95 33.52
CA GLU A 110 -12.91 2.65 34.07
C GLU A 110 -12.97 1.59 32.98
N ILE A 111 -12.47 0.40 33.29
CA ILE A 111 -12.68 -0.81 32.50
C ILE A 111 -13.73 -1.65 33.20
N THR A 112 -14.93 -1.72 32.63
CA THR A 112 -16.01 -2.59 33.10
C THR A 112 -16.09 -3.88 32.26
N PRO A 113 -16.74 -4.95 32.76
CA PRO A 113 -17.04 -6.13 31.95
C PRO A 113 -17.79 -5.79 30.66
N GLU A 114 -18.77 -4.90 30.70
CA GLU A 114 -19.59 -4.50 29.54
C GLU A 114 -18.77 -3.73 28.51
N LEU A 115 -17.77 -2.96 28.95
CA LEU A 115 -16.81 -2.37 28.02
C LEU A 115 -15.98 -3.44 27.32
N CYS A 116 -15.50 -4.45 28.05
CA CYS A 116 -14.77 -5.57 27.46
C CYS A 116 -15.64 -6.34 26.44
N ASP A 117 -16.92 -6.58 26.77
CA ASP A 117 -17.88 -7.26 25.88
C ASP A 117 -18.07 -6.49 24.56
N ARG A 118 -18.14 -5.15 24.62
CA ARG A 118 -18.26 -4.30 23.41
C ARG A 118 -16.99 -4.29 22.56
N TYR A 119 -15.80 -4.38 23.17
CA TYR A 119 -14.57 -4.60 22.42
C TYR A 119 -14.59 -5.97 21.75
N GLU A 120 -15.01 -7.02 22.46
CA GLU A 120 -15.10 -8.39 21.93
C GLU A 120 -16.09 -8.48 20.75
N GLU A 121 -17.24 -7.81 20.84
CA GLU A 121 -18.20 -7.70 19.72
C GLU A 121 -17.57 -6.99 18.50
N LEU A 122 -16.85 -5.89 18.72
CA LEU A 122 -16.14 -5.20 17.65
C LEU A 122 -15.01 -6.09 17.05
N GLU A 123 -14.36 -6.90 17.88
CA GLU A 123 -13.29 -7.82 17.48
C GLU A 123 -13.80 -8.90 16.51
N GLN A 124 -15.06 -9.34 16.64
CA GLN A 124 -15.66 -10.35 15.73
C GLN A 124 -15.74 -9.89 14.27
N THR A 125 -15.67 -8.58 14.01
CA THR A 125 -15.66 -8.02 12.65
C THR A 125 -14.26 -7.67 12.18
N GLN A 126 -13.20 -8.18 12.83
CA GLN A 126 -11.82 -7.91 12.46
C GLN A 126 -11.37 -8.69 11.24
N CYS A 127 -10.36 -8.14 10.55
CA CYS A 127 -9.66 -8.80 9.46
C CYS A 127 -10.57 -9.34 8.36
N MET A 128 -11.82 -8.87 8.29
CA MET A 128 -12.73 -9.09 7.19
C MET A 128 -12.25 -8.25 6.00
N ALA A 129 -11.09 -8.56 5.44
CA ALA A 129 -10.58 -7.90 4.25
C ALA A 129 -11.63 -8.08 3.13
N TYR A 130 -12.42 -7.03 2.89
CA TYR A 130 -13.58 -7.08 2.01
C TYR A 130 -13.17 -7.12 0.52
N SER A 131 -11.94 -6.72 0.19
CA SER A 131 -11.38 -6.73 -1.17
C SER A 131 -9.88 -7.09 -1.20
N GLY A 132 -9.36 -7.45 -2.37
CA GLY A 132 -7.91 -7.65 -2.58
C GLY A 132 -7.11 -6.37 -2.36
N GLU A 133 -7.68 -5.21 -2.69
CA GLU A 133 -7.09 -3.89 -2.45
C GLU A 133 -6.81 -3.63 -0.96
N GLU A 134 -7.73 -4.02 -0.06
CA GLU A 134 -7.51 -3.89 1.39
C GLU A 134 -6.33 -4.72 1.89
N ARG A 135 -6.09 -5.88 1.27
CA ARG A 135 -4.94 -6.73 1.59
C ARG A 135 -3.64 -6.07 1.19
N ASP A 136 -3.62 -5.41 0.04
CA ASP A 136 -2.40 -4.78 -0.50
C ASP A 136 -2.06 -3.46 0.16
N ASN A 137 -3.07 -2.72 0.59
CA ASN A 137 -2.91 -1.43 1.26
C ASN A 137 -2.59 -1.58 2.75
N THR A 138 -2.40 -2.80 3.27
CA THR A 138 -2.10 -3.03 4.69
C THR A 138 -0.79 -3.78 4.84
N ILE A 139 0.14 -3.22 5.61
CA ILE A 139 1.38 -3.89 6.02
C ILE A 139 1.50 -3.93 7.54
N ALA A 140 1.92 -5.06 8.10
CA ALA A 140 2.18 -5.20 9.52
C ALA A 140 3.67 -5.32 9.86
N LEU A 141 4.08 -4.72 10.98
CA LEU A 141 5.40 -4.82 11.57
C LEU A 141 5.30 -5.54 12.91
N PHE A 142 6.07 -6.61 13.08
CA PHE A 142 6.08 -7.43 14.30
C PHE A 142 7.46 -7.42 14.97
N GLY A 143 7.52 -6.97 16.23
CA GLY A 143 8.74 -7.03 17.03
C GLY A 143 9.05 -8.46 17.43
N ILE A 144 10.25 -8.95 17.13
CA ILE A 144 10.67 -10.34 17.44
C ILE A 144 10.64 -10.61 18.96
N GLY A 145 10.90 -9.60 19.78
CA GLY A 145 10.85 -9.68 21.24
C GLY A 145 9.61 -9.04 21.84
N ASP A 146 8.50 -8.95 21.10
CA ASP A 146 7.22 -8.55 21.66
C ASP A 146 6.66 -9.67 22.56
N ASP A 147 6.63 -9.40 23.85
CA ASP A 147 6.10 -10.28 24.90
C ASP A 147 4.69 -9.87 25.38
N THR A 148 4.12 -8.82 24.79
CA THR A 148 2.82 -8.26 25.17
C THR A 148 1.72 -8.79 24.26
N VAL A 149 1.96 -8.80 22.95
CA VAL A 149 0.98 -9.21 21.93
C VAL A 149 1.69 -9.95 20.81
N ASN A 150 1.13 -11.08 20.39
CA ASN A 150 1.55 -11.75 19.17
C ASN A 150 0.33 -12.20 18.37
N CYS A 151 -0.06 -11.37 17.40
CA CYS A 151 -1.16 -11.63 16.48
C CYS A 151 -0.65 -11.88 15.04
N ARG A 152 0.62 -12.29 14.87
CA ARG A 152 1.19 -12.48 13.52
C ARG A 152 0.49 -13.58 12.74
N GLU A 153 0.28 -14.73 13.36
CA GLU A 153 -0.36 -15.88 12.70
C GLU A 153 -1.78 -15.52 12.25
N GLU A 154 -2.58 -14.98 13.16
CA GLU A 154 -3.95 -14.49 12.87
C GLU A 154 -3.96 -13.39 11.80
N TYR A 155 -3.01 -12.45 11.81
CA TYR A 155 -2.89 -11.45 10.76
C TYR A 155 -2.63 -12.09 9.38
N CYS A 156 -1.77 -13.10 9.32
CA CYS A 156 -1.40 -13.79 8.09
C CYS A 156 -2.53 -14.62 7.47
N GLU A 157 -3.62 -14.90 8.20
CA GLU A 157 -4.82 -15.53 7.64
C GLU A 157 -5.55 -14.60 6.66
N HIS A 158 -5.36 -13.28 6.79
CA HIS A 158 -6.13 -12.27 6.07
C HIS A 158 -5.28 -11.33 5.21
N TYR A 159 -4.03 -11.09 5.61
CA TYR A 159 -3.11 -10.15 4.97
C TYR A 159 -1.79 -10.83 4.63
N THR A 160 -1.15 -10.37 3.55
CA THR A 160 0.07 -11.00 3.02
C THR A 160 1.34 -10.24 3.38
N LYS A 161 1.26 -8.91 3.57
CA LYS A 161 2.42 -8.03 3.75
C LYS A 161 2.76 -7.86 5.21
N TYR A 162 3.89 -8.40 5.64
CA TYR A 162 4.42 -8.11 6.96
C TYR A 162 5.95 -8.18 7.00
N PHE A 163 6.53 -7.58 8.02
CA PHE A 163 7.95 -7.66 8.31
C PHE A 163 8.18 -7.84 9.81
N SER A 164 9.17 -8.66 10.18
CA SER A 164 9.59 -8.80 11.57
C SER A 164 10.86 -8.01 11.83
N PHE A 165 10.89 -7.24 12.92
CA PHE A 165 12.05 -6.39 13.25
C PHE A 165 12.68 -6.75 14.61
N PRO A 166 13.99 -6.52 14.80
CA PRO A 166 14.66 -6.65 16.09
C PRO A 166 14.18 -5.55 17.04
N GLY A 167 13.15 -5.84 17.81
CA GLY A 167 12.53 -4.90 18.76
C GLY A 167 11.45 -5.57 19.60
N ARG A 168 10.80 -4.76 20.45
CA ARG A 168 9.75 -5.20 21.39
C ARG A 168 8.39 -4.60 21.01
N HIS A 169 7.45 -4.61 21.95
CA HIS A 169 6.09 -4.08 21.76
C HIS A 169 6.03 -2.59 21.38
N ARG A 170 6.87 -1.75 22.01
CA ARG A 170 6.78 -0.30 21.87
C ARG A 170 7.43 0.19 20.58
N LEU A 171 6.74 1.11 19.91
CA LEU A 171 7.24 1.83 18.74
C LEU A 171 8.18 2.97 19.18
N THR A 172 9.43 2.63 19.49
CA THR A 172 10.47 3.61 19.86
C THR A 172 10.93 4.42 18.65
N GLU A 173 11.59 5.56 18.89
CA GLU A 173 12.15 6.39 17.81
C GLU A 173 13.06 5.59 16.86
N ASP A 174 13.92 4.71 17.39
CA ASP A 174 14.81 3.87 16.58
C ASP A 174 14.03 2.93 15.66
N VAL A 175 12.95 2.33 16.16
CA VAL A 175 12.07 1.47 15.36
C VAL A 175 11.38 2.29 14.27
N ILE A 176 10.89 3.49 14.61
CA ILE A 176 10.28 4.39 13.63
C ILE A 176 11.30 4.71 12.52
N ARG A 177 12.50 5.15 12.89
CA ARG A 177 13.55 5.53 11.94
C ARG A 177 13.95 4.40 11.01
N LYS A 178 14.15 3.19 11.54
CA LYS A 178 14.70 2.06 10.78
C LYS A 178 13.65 1.29 9.98
N TYR A 179 12.41 1.20 10.47
CA TYR A 179 11.42 0.29 9.91
C TYR A 179 10.13 0.97 9.43
N VAL A 180 9.72 2.08 10.06
CA VAL A 180 8.47 2.77 9.67
C VAL A 180 8.74 3.84 8.62
N LEU A 181 9.73 4.72 8.83
CA LEU A 181 10.05 5.80 7.88
C LEU A 181 10.32 5.30 6.46
N PRO A 182 11.06 4.20 6.22
CA PRO A 182 11.26 3.71 4.86
C PRO A 182 9.95 3.37 4.14
N ILE A 183 8.97 2.80 4.85
CA ILE A 183 7.66 2.47 4.29
C ILE A 183 6.86 3.75 4.01
N ILE A 184 6.93 4.75 4.90
CA ILE A 184 6.28 6.06 4.68
C ILE A 184 6.85 6.73 3.44
N GLU A 185 8.18 6.76 3.28
CA GLU A 185 8.83 7.39 2.13
C GLU A 185 8.55 6.63 0.84
N GLN A 186 8.50 5.30 0.88
CA GLN A 186 8.06 4.50 -0.26
C GLN A 186 6.64 4.88 -0.69
N GLN A 187 5.71 4.98 0.26
CA GLN A 187 4.34 5.37 -0.02
C GLN A 187 4.23 6.81 -0.52
N ARG A 188 5.06 7.72 -0.01
CA ARG A 188 5.13 9.11 -0.48
C ARG A 188 5.55 9.18 -1.94
N ILE A 189 6.58 8.41 -2.32
CA ILE A 189 7.05 8.34 -3.71
C ILE A 189 5.92 7.85 -4.62
N ILE A 190 5.24 6.75 -4.24
CA ILE A 190 4.10 6.21 -4.98
C ILE A 190 3.02 7.28 -5.20
N LEU A 191 2.58 7.95 -4.12
CA LEU A 191 1.51 8.95 -4.20
C LEU A 191 1.89 10.15 -5.09
N ASN A 192 3.12 10.65 -4.97
CA ASN A 192 3.59 11.78 -5.77
C ASN A 192 3.66 11.42 -7.26
N GLU A 193 4.12 10.22 -7.59
CA GLU A 193 4.22 9.75 -8.97
C GLU A 193 2.86 9.53 -9.59
N VAL A 194 1.92 8.91 -8.86
CA VAL A 194 0.54 8.76 -9.31
C VAL A 194 -0.09 10.13 -9.58
N ALA A 195 0.08 11.10 -8.68
CA ALA A 195 -0.44 12.45 -8.86
C ALA A 195 0.21 13.17 -10.05
N ALA A 196 1.52 13.03 -10.24
CA ALA A 196 2.24 13.60 -11.37
C ALA A 196 1.73 13.03 -12.70
N ILE A 197 1.54 11.71 -12.77
CA ILE A 197 0.99 11.02 -13.94
C ILE A 197 -0.44 11.47 -14.23
N GLN A 198 -1.29 11.53 -13.20
CA GLN A 198 -2.66 12.04 -13.32
C GLN A 198 -2.70 13.48 -13.85
N SER A 199 -1.85 14.37 -13.32
CA SER A 199 -1.77 15.76 -13.77
C SER A 199 -1.33 15.88 -15.23
N ARG A 200 -0.30 15.12 -15.62
CA ARG A 200 0.23 15.12 -16.99
C ARG A 200 -0.80 14.60 -17.99
N ILE A 201 -1.59 13.57 -17.62
CA ILE A 201 -2.69 13.04 -18.44
C ILE A 201 -3.82 14.07 -18.58
N ALA A 202 -4.24 14.70 -17.48
CA ALA A 202 -5.32 15.69 -17.51
C ALA A 202 -5.02 16.88 -18.45
N THR A 203 -3.73 17.19 -18.67
CA THR A 203 -3.27 18.24 -19.58
C THR A 203 -2.85 17.73 -20.96
N SER A 204 -2.82 16.41 -21.17
CA SER A 204 -2.38 15.80 -22.41
C SER A 204 -3.49 15.89 -23.48
N PRO A 205 -3.15 16.12 -24.76
CA PRO A 205 -4.10 16.05 -25.87
C PRO A 205 -4.55 14.61 -26.19
N LEU A 206 -4.09 13.61 -25.45
CA LEU A 206 -4.53 12.22 -25.57
C LEU A 206 -5.90 12.03 -24.90
N SER A 207 -6.88 11.44 -25.60
CA SER A 207 -8.12 10.96 -24.99
C SER A 207 -7.83 9.70 -24.15
N CYS A 208 -7.19 9.92 -23.00
CA CYS A 208 -6.73 8.89 -22.09
C CYS A 208 -7.51 8.89 -20.77
N GLU A 209 -8.18 7.78 -20.50
CA GLU A 209 -8.84 7.52 -19.22
C GLU A 209 -7.93 6.63 -18.35
N ILE A 210 -7.73 7.04 -17.10
CA ILE A 210 -6.99 6.28 -16.10
C ILE A 210 -7.95 5.36 -15.37
N ILE A 211 -7.71 4.06 -15.45
CA ILE A 211 -8.36 3.08 -14.59
C ILE A 211 -7.37 2.66 -13.51
N SER A 212 -7.62 3.12 -12.28
CA SER A 212 -6.93 2.66 -11.07
C SER A 212 -7.78 1.63 -10.32
N ASP A 213 -8.53 0.82 -11.06
CA ASP A 213 -9.38 -0.25 -10.52
C ASP A 213 -8.62 -1.57 -10.66
N LYS A 214 -8.21 -2.10 -9.50
CA LYS A 214 -7.45 -3.35 -9.44
C LYS A 214 -8.24 -4.50 -10.05
N ASP A 215 -9.57 -4.57 -9.92
CA ASP A 215 -10.38 -5.65 -10.50
C ASP A 215 -10.45 -5.56 -12.03
N VAL A 216 -10.37 -4.36 -12.59
CA VAL A 216 -10.29 -4.16 -14.05
C VAL A 216 -8.91 -4.57 -14.55
N ILE A 217 -7.85 -4.19 -13.82
CA ILE A 217 -6.48 -4.58 -14.13
C ILE A 217 -6.28 -6.10 -13.96
N GLU A 218 -6.80 -6.70 -12.90
CA GLU A 218 -6.82 -8.16 -12.71
C GLU A 218 -7.64 -8.84 -13.81
N ARG A 219 -8.82 -8.32 -14.21
CA ARG A 219 -9.56 -8.92 -15.34
C ARG A 219 -8.82 -8.83 -16.67
N ILE A 220 -8.21 -7.68 -16.98
CA ILE A 220 -7.50 -7.45 -18.25
C ILE A 220 -6.15 -8.20 -18.26
N TYR A 221 -5.48 -8.27 -17.11
CA TYR A 221 -4.10 -8.71 -17.03
C TYR A 221 -3.86 -9.99 -16.22
N TYR A 222 -4.61 -10.36 -15.17
CA TYR A 222 -4.35 -11.61 -14.42
C TYR A 222 -4.59 -12.87 -15.25
N SER A 223 -5.57 -12.86 -16.15
CA SER A 223 -5.79 -13.94 -17.12
C SER A 223 -4.54 -14.16 -17.99
N LYS A 224 -3.89 -13.06 -18.40
CA LYS A 224 -2.62 -13.07 -19.13
C LYS A 224 -1.43 -13.40 -18.21
N PHE A 225 -1.34 -12.82 -17.01
CA PHE A 225 -0.23 -13.02 -16.07
C PHE A 225 -0.04 -14.48 -15.63
N ARG A 226 -1.10 -15.30 -15.52
CA ARG A 226 -0.95 -16.75 -15.27
C ARG A 226 -0.16 -17.47 -16.38
N ASP A 227 -0.34 -17.06 -17.62
CA ASP A 227 0.42 -17.62 -18.73
C ASP A 227 1.85 -17.08 -18.76
N LEU A 228 2.06 -15.86 -18.25
CA LEU A 228 3.38 -15.28 -17.98
C LEU A 228 4.10 -16.08 -16.89
N GLU A 229 3.49 -16.34 -15.74
CA GLU A 229 4.05 -17.20 -14.68
C GLU A 229 4.46 -18.58 -15.23
N LYS A 230 3.64 -19.19 -16.09
CA LYS A 230 4.00 -20.46 -16.75
C LYS A 230 5.19 -20.32 -17.70
N MET A 231 5.28 -19.21 -18.45
CA MET A 231 6.39 -18.94 -19.38
C MET A 231 7.72 -18.64 -18.67
N VAL A 232 7.69 -17.99 -17.50
CA VAL A 232 8.90 -17.63 -16.73
C VAL A 232 9.17 -18.57 -15.55
N CYS A 233 8.39 -19.65 -15.42
CA CYS A 233 8.50 -20.71 -14.41
C CYS A 233 9.90 -21.34 -14.29
N SER A 234 10.69 -21.31 -15.35
CA SER A 234 12.04 -21.86 -15.37
C SER A 234 13.11 -20.95 -14.76
N ASP A 235 12.80 -19.68 -14.47
CA ASP A 235 13.71 -18.70 -13.89
C ASP A 235 13.17 -18.19 -12.54
N PRO A 236 13.68 -18.72 -11.41
CA PRO A 236 13.19 -18.39 -10.07
C PRO A 236 13.27 -16.90 -9.71
N LEU A 237 14.26 -16.19 -10.26
CA LEU A 237 14.43 -14.75 -10.06
C LEU A 237 13.32 -13.99 -10.79
N LYS A 238 13.08 -14.29 -12.07
CA LYS A 238 12.01 -13.65 -12.86
C LYS A 238 10.62 -13.98 -12.33
N LEU A 239 10.43 -15.19 -11.80
CA LEU A 239 9.20 -15.58 -11.10
C LEU A 239 9.01 -14.81 -9.78
N CYS A 240 10.09 -14.62 -9.02
CA CYS A 240 10.07 -13.83 -7.79
C CYS A 240 9.75 -12.35 -8.11
N TYR A 241 10.32 -11.79 -9.17
CA TYR A 241 10.02 -10.43 -9.62
C TYR A 241 8.60 -10.27 -10.18
N LEU A 242 8.09 -11.25 -10.92
CA LEU A 242 6.69 -11.28 -11.35
C LEU A 242 5.73 -11.33 -10.16
N ARG A 243 6.06 -12.11 -9.13
CA ARG A 243 5.28 -12.15 -7.88
C ARG A 243 5.39 -10.84 -7.11
N MET A 244 6.58 -10.23 -7.02
CA MET A 244 6.74 -8.89 -6.44
C MET A 244 5.94 -7.81 -7.21
N LEU A 245 5.90 -7.91 -8.54
CA LEU A 245 5.06 -7.07 -9.42
C LEU A 245 3.57 -7.36 -9.26
N CYS A 246 3.15 -8.55 -8.84
CA CYS A 246 1.77 -8.88 -8.51
C CYS A 246 1.37 -8.41 -7.09
N ASP A 247 2.34 -8.33 -6.18
CA ASP A 247 2.10 -8.08 -4.76
C ASP A 247 2.29 -6.59 -4.37
N ASN A 248 3.07 -5.80 -5.12
CA ASN A 248 3.37 -4.39 -4.79
C ASN A 248 3.50 -3.50 -6.04
N TYR A 249 2.38 -3.22 -6.71
CA TYR A 249 2.36 -2.32 -7.87
C TYR A 249 1.23 -1.31 -7.82
N THR A 250 1.44 -0.16 -8.44
CA THR A 250 0.34 0.72 -8.85
C THR A 250 0.21 0.63 -10.36
N ALA A 251 -0.94 0.16 -10.85
CA ALA A 251 -1.20 0.08 -12.27
C ALA A 251 -2.04 1.27 -12.74
N ILE A 252 -1.70 1.73 -13.93
CA ILE A 252 -2.32 2.84 -14.64
C ILE A 252 -2.69 2.30 -16.01
N TYR A 253 -3.96 2.07 -16.25
CA TYR A 253 -4.42 1.74 -17.60
C TYR A 253 -4.69 3.03 -18.36
N ALA A 254 -4.11 3.16 -19.56
CA ALA A 254 -4.30 4.27 -20.47
C ALA A 254 -5.09 3.81 -21.70
N ARG A 255 -6.28 4.41 -21.90
CA ARG A 255 -7.13 4.22 -23.10
C ARG A 255 -6.72 5.20 -24.21
N VAL A 256 -6.86 4.84 -25.48
CA VAL A 256 -6.69 5.80 -26.61
C VAL A 256 -7.67 5.47 -27.73
N GLU A 257 -8.34 6.50 -28.26
CA GLU A 257 -9.31 6.35 -29.37
C GLU A 257 -8.62 6.15 -30.74
N ASP A 258 -7.51 6.85 -30.99
CA ASP A 258 -6.79 6.79 -32.27
C ASP A 258 -5.62 5.80 -32.21
N GLY A 259 -5.75 4.69 -32.95
CA GLY A 259 -4.89 3.50 -32.88
C GLY A 259 -3.41 3.63 -33.25
N ASN A 260 -2.78 4.80 -33.19
CA ASN A 260 -1.36 4.98 -33.49
C ASN A 260 -0.47 4.78 -32.24
N HIS A 261 0.05 3.56 -32.11
CA HIS A 261 0.85 3.12 -30.95
C HIS A 261 2.20 3.82 -30.82
N GLU A 262 2.85 4.19 -31.92
CA GLU A 262 4.14 4.91 -31.89
C GLU A 262 3.97 6.32 -31.33
N THR A 263 2.88 6.99 -31.71
CA THR A 263 2.53 8.31 -31.16
C THR A 263 2.20 8.23 -29.68
N LEU A 264 1.56 7.15 -29.24
CA LEU A 264 1.24 6.92 -27.84
C LEU A 264 2.49 6.67 -26.99
N LEU A 265 3.39 5.79 -27.43
CA LEU A 265 4.64 5.50 -26.70
C LEU A 265 5.50 6.75 -26.57
N HIS A 266 5.68 7.49 -27.68
CA HIS A 266 6.46 8.72 -27.66
C HIS A 266 5.81 9.80 -26.78
N LYS A 267 4.47 9.91 -26.75
CA LYS A 267 3.76 10.87 -25.88
C LYS A 267 3.72 10.45 -24.41
N LEU A 268 3.48 9.17 -24.09
CA LEU A 268 3.64 8.62 -22.72
C LEU A 268 5.08 8.85 -22.22
N GLU A 269 6.06 8.70 -23.09
CA GLU A 269 7.46 8.92 -22.73
C GLU A 269 7.76 10.41 -22.48
N THR A 270 7.42 11.30 -23.42
CA THR A 270 7.80 12.72 -23.37
C THR A 270 6.95 13.53 -22.39
N GLU A 271 5.67 13.20 -22.25
CA GLU A 271 4.72 13.92 -21.41
C GLU A 271 4.54 13.26 -20.04
N LEU A 272 4.72 11.93 -19.91
CA LEU A 272 4.36 11.17 -18.69
C LEU A 272 5.52 10.53 -17.91
N ILE A 273 6.59 10.05 -18.56
CA ILE A 273 7.56 9.13 -17.92
C ILE A 273 8.99 9.71 -17.82
N LYS A 274 9.45 10.55 -18.76
CA LYS A 274 10.83 11.09 -18.82
C LYS A 274 11.31 11.88 -17.60
N ASN A 275 10.46 12.14 -16.63
CA ASN A 275 10.73 13.05 -15.51
C ASN A 275 10.78 12.34 -14.14
N SER A 276 10.88 11.01 -14.09
CA SER A 276 11.09 10.30 -12.81
C SER A 276 12.23 9.30 -12.91
N ASP A 277 13.29 9.56 -12.13
CA ASP A 277 14.39 8.62 -11.87
C ASP A 277 14.10 7.73 -10.65
N ARG A 278 12.93 7.90 -10.02
CA ARG A 278 12.59 7.28 -8.72
C ARG A 278 11.69 6.06 -8.83
N CYS A 279 11.10 5.83 -10.00
CA CYS A 279 10.24 4.69 -10.28
C CYS A 279 10.71 3.95 -11.53
N ARG A 280 10.51 2.63 -11.55
CA ARG A 280 10.67 1.81 -12.74
C ARG A 280 9.30 1.49 -13.31
N TYR A 281 9.19 1.53 -14.64
CA TYR A 281 7.90 1.37 -15.33
C TYR A 281 7.83 0.04 -16.06
N LEU A 282 6.71 -0.67 -15.90
CA LEU A 282 6.37 -1.87 -16.68
C LEU A 282 5.32 -1.47 -17.72
N LEU A 283 5.59 -1.72 -19.00
CA LEU A 283 4.62 -1.43 -20.06
C LEU A 283 3.92 -2.71 -20.52
N VAL A 284 2.59 -2.71 -20.56
CA VAL A 284 1.78 -3.84 -21.03
C VAL A 284 0.80 -3.41 -22.12
N SER A 285 0.96 -3.92 -23.34
CA SER A 285 0.09 -3.61 -24.48
C SER A 285 -0.77 -4.82 -24.89
N THR A 286 -2.04 -4.59 -25.24
CA THR A 286 -2.99 -5.63 -25.66
C THR A 286 -3.20 -5.76 -27.18
N GLN A 287 -2.39 -5.09 -28.02
CA GLN A 287 -2.50 -5.23 -29.49
C GLN A 287 -1.39 -6.10 -30.08
N HIS A 288 -1.72 -6.79 -31.18
CA HIS A 288 -0.74 -7.49 -32.02
C HIS A 288 0.37 -6.52 -32.39
N ALA A 289 1.55 -6.75 -31.84
CA ALA A 289 2.72 -5.97 -32.14
C ALA A 289 3.37 -6.42 -33.44
N THR A 290 2.63 -6.42 -34.55
CA THR A 290 3.24 -6.63 -35.87
C THR A 290 4.28 -5.55 -36.19
N ASN A 291 4.24 -4.40 -35.50
CA ASN A 291 5.21 -3.31 -35.64
C ASN A 291 6.29 -3.21 -34.54
N PHE A 292 6.22 -3.93 -33.40
CA PHE A 292 7.36 -3.91 -32.45
C PHE A 292 8.58 -4.68 -32.99
N GLY A 293 8.39 -5.59 -33.94
CA GLY A 293 9.50 -6.19 -34.68
C GLY A 293 10.25 -5.19 -35.58
N GLN A 294 9.60 -4.09 -36.00
CA GLN A 294 10.21 -3.04 -36.83
C GLN A 294 10.95 -1.97 -36.00
N ILE A 295 10.41 -1.63 -34.83
CA ILE A 295 11.12 -0.82 -33.83
C ILE A 295 12.08 -1.77 -33.11
N GLY A 296 13.24 -2.05 -33.71
CA GLY A 296 14.22 -2.99 -33.16
C GLY A 296 14.32 -2.87 -31.63
N TYR A 297 13.79 -3.87 -30.92
CA TYR A 297 13.46 -3.78 -29.49
C TYR A 297 14.70 -3.59 -28.60
N GLU A 298 15.85 -4.11 -29.03
CA GLU A 298 17.15 -3.80 -28.43
C GLU A 298 17.47 -2.31 -28.47
N LYS A 299 17.12 -1.62 -29.57
CA LYS A 299 17.28 -0.18 -29.72
C LYS A 299 16.31 0.59 -28.82
N PHE A 300 15.10 0.07 -28.61
CA PHE A 300 14.15 0.63 -27.64
C PHE A 300 14.73 0.55 -26.22
N LEU A 301 15.14 -0.62 -25.74
CA LEU A 301 15.70 -0.76 -24.39
C LEU A 301 17.05 -0.04 -24.20
N GLN A 302 17.90 0.01 -25.24
CA GLN A 302 19.13 0.82 -25.22
C GLN A 302 18.87 2.33 -25.16
N THR A 303 17.75 2.79 -25.72
CA THR A 303 17.37 4.22 -25.72
C THR A 303 16.61 4.60 -24.43
N TYR A 304 15.93 3.66 -23.78
CA TYR A 304 14.95 3.93 -22.72
C TYR A 304 15.21 3.12 -21.44
N SER A 305 16.25 3.50 -20.68
CA SER A 305 16.80 2.79 -19.52
C SER A 305 15.88 2.63 -18.29
N ASN A 306 14.79 3.40 -18.21
CA ASN A 306 13.87 3.39 -17.06
C ASN A 306 12.71 2.38 -17.21
N PHE A 307 12.61 1.72 -18.37
CA PHE A 307 11.65 0.65 -18.61
C PHE A 307 12.27 -0.71 -18.34
N LEU A 308 11.57 -1.51 -17.55
CA LEU A 308 12.11 -2.74 -16.99
C LEU A 308 11.84 -3.97 -17.88
N PHE A 309 10.62 -4.05 -18.39
CA PHE A 309 10.10 -5.15 -19.21
C PHE A 309 8.96 -4.64 -20.10
N GLY A 310 8.71 -5.31 -21.22
CA GLY A 310 7.51 -5.10 -22.05
C GLY A 310 6.73 -6.40 -22.19
N ILE A 311 5.43 -6.36 -21.93
CA ILE A 311 4.53 -7.49 -22.18
C ILE A 311 3.62 -7.10 -23.35
N VAL A 312 3.68 -7.86 -24.44
CA VAL A 312 2.79 -7.71 -25.58
C VAL A 312 1.86 -8.91 -25.62
N GLY A 313 0.56 -8.68 -25.43
CA GLY A 313 -0.49 -9.68 -25.62
C GLY A 313 -1.35 -9.36 -26.83
N CYS A 314 -1.75 -10.37 -27.59
CA CYS A 314 -2.71 -10.20 -28.68
C CYS A 314 -4.15 -10.04 -28.14
N SER A 315 -4.98 -9.25 -28.81
CA SER A 315 -6.37 -8.97 -28.41
C SER A 315 -7.33 -10.14 -28.60
N ASN A 316 -6.94 -11.20 -29.32
CA ASN A 316 -7.89 -12.20 -29.84
C ASN A 316 -7.63 -13.66 -29.42
N THR A 317 -6.55 -13.97 -28.70
CA THR A 317 -6.14 -15.38 -28.48
C THR A 317 -5.82 -15.75 -27.03
N GLU A 318 -6.01 -14.83 -26.08
CA GLU A 318 -5.67 -15.01 -24.65
C GLU A 318 -4.20 -15.39 -24.36
N LYS A 319 -3.33 -15.50 -25.37
CA LYS A 319 -1.93 -15.92 -25.24
C LYS A 319 -0.97 -14.74 -25.20
N ILE A 320 0.03 -14.83 -24.32
CA ILE A 320 1.23 -14.00 -24.37
C ILE A 320 2.18 -14.59 -25.40
N GLU A 321 2.63 -13.77 -26.35
CA GLU A 321 3.51 -14.23 -27.43
C GLU A 321 4.99 -13.99 -27.11
N HIS A 322 5.32 -12.97 -26.31
CA HIS A 322 6.70 -12.61 -25.98
C HIS A 322 6.86 -12.13 -24.54
N VAL A 323 7.89 -12.65 -23.84
CA VAL A 323 8.40 -12.17 -22.56
C VAL A 323 9.89 -11.91 -22.75
N ILE A 324 10.35 -10.67 -22.57
CA ILE A 324 11.76 -10.32 -22.70
C ILE A 324 12.22 -9.65 -21.41
N SER A 325 13.25 -10.23 -20.80
CA SER A 325 13.88 -9.79 -19.55
C SER A 325 15.34 -9.43 -19.81
N TYR A 326 15.83 -8.36 -19.18
CA TYR A 326 17.26 -8.06 -19.17
C TYR A 326 17.90 -8.54 -17.86
N ASP A 327 18.94 -9.37 -17.97
CA ASP A 327 19.63 -10.00 -16.83
C ASP A 327 20.58 -9.03 -16.06
N ASN A 328 20.80 -7.79 -16.54
CA ASN A 328 21.82 -6.86 -16.00
C ASN A 328 21.28 -5.58 -15.31
N ALA A 329 19.98 -5.46 -15.06
CA ALA A 329 19.39 -4.17 -14.65
C ALA A 329 19.19 -3.96 -13.13
N PHE A 330 19.69 -4.81 -12.23
CA PHE A 330 19.35 -4.69 -10.81
C PHE A 330 20.59 -4.67 -9.91
N PRO A 331 20.99 -3.51 -9.38
CA PRO A 331 21.86 -3.45 -8.21
C PRO A 331 21.12 -4.06 -7.02
N GLU A 332 21.71 -5.09 -6.41
CA GLU A 332 21.24 -5.64 -5.15
C GLU A 332 21.02 -4.48 -4.14
N ASN A 333 19.83 -4.44 -3.52
CA ASN A 333 19.41 -3.52 -2.45
C ASN A 333 18.70 -2.20 -2.81
N THR A 334 18.06 -2.09 -3.97
CA THR A 334 17.16 -0.95 -4.24
C THR A 334 15.70 -1.39 -4.10
N ILE A 335 14.97 -0.86 -3.11
CA ILE A 335 13.51 -1.03 -3.00
C ILE A 335 12.90 -0.18 -4.11
N GLU A 336 12.73 -0.76 -5.30
CA GLU A 336 12.25 -0.05 -6.49
C GLU A 336 10.72 -0.11 -6.56
N THR A 337 10.09 1.06 -6.72
CA THR A 337 8.65 1.17 -6.95
C THR A 337 8.34 0.87 -8.42
N PHE A 338 7.40 -0.04 -8.66
CA PHE A 338 6.97 -0.44 -10.01
C PHE A 338 5.60 0.15 -10.37
N ILE A 339 5.53 0.84 -11.51
CA ILE A 339 4.27 1.33 -12.09
C ILE A 339 3.97 0.58 -13.38
N ILE A 340 2.82 -0.10 -13.44
CA ILE A 340 2.40 -0.84 -14.64
C ILE A 340 1.54 0.07 -15.51
N ILE A 341 1.93 0.32 -16.75
CA ILE A 341 1.16 1.09 -17.72
C ILE A 341 0.52 0.14 -18.72
N GLY A 342 -0.80 0.04 -18.67
CA GLY A 342 -1.59 -0.78 -19.58
C GLY A 342 -2.10 -0.01 -20.79
N ILE A 343 -1.97 -0.54 -22.02
CA ILE A 343 -2.47 0.08 -23.26
C ILE A 343 -3.45 -0.86 -23.96
N GLY A 344 -4.64 -0.37 -24.33
CA GLY A 344 -5.59 -1.11 -25.17
C GLY A 344 -6.60 -0.22 -25.92
N LYS A 345 -7.30 -0.80 -26.91
CA LYS A 345 -8.35 -0.15 -27.73
C LYS A 345 -9.74 -0.41 -27.13
N HIS A 346 -10.70 0.47 -27.45
CA HIS A 346 -12.12 0.24 -27.21
C HIS A 346 -12.57 -1.06 -27.91
N GLN A 347 -13.02 -2.06 -27.16
CA GLN A 347 -13.95 -3.06 -27.69
C GLN A 347 -15.33 -2.67 -27.15
N SER A 348 -16.25 -2.40 -28.08
CA SER A 348 -17.67 -2.14 -27.82
C SER A 348 -18.33 -3.32 -27.13
#